data_AF-A0A266N576-F1
#
_entry.id   AF-A0A266N576-F1
#
_cell.length_a   1.000
_cell.length_b   1.000
_cell.length_c   1.000
_cell.angle_alpha   90.00
_cell.angle_beta   90.00
_cell.angle_gamma   90.00
#
_symmetry.space_group_name_H-M   'P 1'
#
loop_
_entity.id
_entity.type
_entity.pdbx_description
1 polymer ?
#
loop_
_entity_poly.entity_id
_entity_poly.type
_entity_poly.pdbx_seq_one_letter_code
_entity_poly.pdbx_strand_id
1 'polypeptide(L)'
;MTINVTSKTLSAYNAQLAFNTATAYLSQSGLADYLIKQLEKQDQVQLSIEVSGDPAHANENASDDGKIFWSLRSDALYSDEASDVSSLLDKAPAERKPYIASHLNLLHVLALACEQLNNHLNFRDADATWPWLDETTLSASDIENFVARELLDQSWPADQNWDRVLKDS
;
A
#
# COMPACT_ATOMS: atom_id res chain seq x y z
N MET A 1 -11.11 -7.88 -8.73
CA MET A 1 -11.02 -6.44 -8.95
C MET A 1 -9.96 -6.25 -9.99
N THR A 2 -10.22 -5.45 -11.01
CA THR A 2 -9.10 -4.99 -11.83
C THR A 2 -8.48 -3.80 -11.11
N ILE A 3 -7.31 -4.00 -10.51
CA ILE A 3 -6.50 -2.86 -10.05
C ILE A 3 -5.94 -2.20 -11.31
N ASN A 4 -6.53 -1.06 -11.67
CA ASN A 4 -6.11 -0.30 -12.82
C ASN A 4 -5.03 0.68 -12.38
N VAL A 5 -3.78 0.31 -12.64
CA VAL A 5 -2.63 1.20 -12.40
C VAL A 5 -2.48 2.15 -13.58
N THR A 6 -2.61 3.45 -13.33
CA THR A 6 -2.47 4.50 -14.34
C THR A 6 -1.46 5.54 -13.87
N SER A 7 -0.93 6.34 -14.79
CA SER A 7 -0.05 7.44 -14.44
C SER A 7 -0.13 8.53 -15.51
N LYS A 8 -0.05 9.79 -15.07
CA LYS A 8 0.12 10.95 -15.95
C LYS A 8 1.60 11.34 -16.13
N THR A 9 2.47 10.89 -15.24
CA THR A 9 3.87 11.34 -15.13
C THR A 9 4.86 10.22 -15.45
N LEU A 10 4.44 8.96 -15.41
CA LEU A 10 5.23 7.79 -15.75
C LEU A 10 4.66 7.09 -16.99
N SER A 11 5.50 6.29 -17.65
CA SER A 11 5.00 5.29 -18.61
C SER A 11 4.15 4.24 -17.89
N ALA A 12 3.17 3.66 -18.58
CA ALA A 12 2.33 2.58 -18.03
C ALA A 12 3.16 1.41 -17.50
N TYR A 13 4.28 1.08 -18.17
CA TYR A 13 5.21 0.06 -17.72
C TYR A 13 5.89 0.43 -16.39
N ASN A 14 6.41 1.65 -16.25
CA ASN A 14 7.08 2.08 -15.02
C ASN A 14 6.09 2.23 -13.85
N ALA A 15 4.86 2.71 -14.12
CA ALA A 15 3.80 2.77 -13.12
C ALA A 15 3.43 1.37 -12.60
N GLN A 16 3.24 0.39 -13.49
CA GLN A 16 2.98 -0.99 -13.11
C GLN A 16 4.17 -1.63 -12.39
N LEU A 17 5.40 -1.35 -12.82
CA LEU A 17 6.61 -1.85 -12.16
C LEU A 17 6.73 -1.32 -10.73
N ALA A 18 6.45 -0.04 -10.51
CA ALA A 18 6.43 0.58 -9.18
C ALA A 18 5.39 -0.08 -8.28
N PHE A 19 4.17 -0.23 -8.79
CA PHE A 19 3.08 -0.89 -8.07
C PHE A 19 3.44 -2.33 -7.70
N ASN A 20 3.90 -3.13 -8.66
CA ASN A 20 4.28 -4.52 -8.44
C ASN A 20 5.47 -4.66 -7.47
N THR A 21 6.43 -3.74 -7.53
CA THR A 21 7.56 -3.74 -6.59
C THR A 21 7.06 -3.48 -5.17
N ALA A 22 6.14 -2.52 -5.03
CA ALA A 22 5.62 -2.16 -3.72
C ALA A 22 4.71 -3.25 -3.12
N THR A 23 3.79 -3.79 -3.91
CA THR A 23 2.94 -4.89 -3.46
C THR A 23 3.74 -6.15 -3.16
N ALA A 24 4.79 -6.47 -3.94
CA ALA A 24 5.67 -7.60 -3.63
C ALA A 24 6.38 -7.46 -2.28
N TYR A 25 6.79 -6.24 -1.91
CA TYR A 25 7.35 -5.99 -0.58
C TYR A 25 6.29 -6.14 0.51
N LEU A 26 5.12 -5.51 0.34
CA LEU A 26 4.03 -5.56 1.32
C LEU A 26 3.53 -6.99 1.53
N SER A 27 3.42 -7.79 0.48
CA SER A 27 3.03 -9.21 0.52
C SER A 27 3.99 -10.14 1.28
N GLN A 28 5.13 -9.63 1.79
CA GLN A 28 5.89 -10.37 2.80
C GLN A 28 5.15 -10.44 4.16
N SER A 29 4.22 -9.51 4.42
CA SER A 29 3.20 -9.64 5.46
C SER A 29 2.09 -10.56 4.98
N GLY A 30 1.75 -11.56 5.80
CA GLY A 30 0.66 -12.48 5.49
C GLY A 30 -0.67 -11.75 5.37
N LEU A 31 -0.90 -10.75 6.25
CA LEU A 31 -2.14 -9.97 6.22
C LEU A 31 -2.25 -9.12 4.95
N ALA A 32 -1.18 -8.41 4.59
CA ALA A 32 -1.17 -7.61 3.38
C ALA A 32 -1.38 -8.48 2.13
N ASP A 33 -0.70 -9.62 2.05
CA ASP A 33 -0.88 -10.59 0.96
C ASP A 33 -2.32 -11.09 0.87
N TYR A 34 -2.93 -11.43 2.01
CA TYR A 34 -4.33 -11.84 2.07
C TYR A 34 -5.26 -10.73 1.57
N LEU A 35 -5.14 -9.51 2.09
CA LEU A 35 -6.03 -8.40 1.74
C LEU A 35 -5.88 -8.00 0.27
N ILE A 36 -4.65 -7.95 -0.25
CA ILE A 36 -4.39 -7.67 -1.68
C ILE A 36 -5.05 -8.76 -2.55
N LYS A 37 -4.89 -10.04 -2.22
CA LYS A 37 -5.55 -11.14 -2.94
C LYS A 37 -7.07 -11.08 -2.83
N GLN A 38 -7.60 -10.71 -1.67
CA GLN A 38 -9.05 -10.55 -1.51
C GLN A 38 -9.57 -9.43 -2.38
N LEU A 39 -8.87 -8.29 -2.43
CA LEU A 39 -9.18 -7.20 -3.34
C LEU A 39 -9.14 -7.70 -4.80
N GLU A 40 -8.07 -8.36 -5.24
CA GLU A 40 -7.91 -8.91 -6.59
C GLU A 40 -9.02 -9.89 -7.01
N LYS A 41 -9.63 -10.63 -6.07
CA LYS A 41 -10.75 -11.56 -6.35
C LYS A 41 -12.10 -10.90 -6.67
N GLN A 42 -12.25 -9.59 -6.45
CA GLN A 42 -13.56 -8.93 -6.49
C GLN A 42 -13.97 -8.45 -7.88
N ASP A 43 -14.67 -9.27 -8.66
CA ASP A 43 -14.96 -8.94 -10.08
C ASP A 43 -15.84 -7.69 -10.30
N GLN A 44 -16.49 -7.17 -9.26
CA GLN A 44 -17.45 -6.05 -9.34
C GLN A 44 -16.90 -4.70 -8.87
N VAL A 45 -15.73 -4.66 -8.23
CA VAL A 45 -15.11 -3.42 -7.75
C VAL A 45 -13.93 -3.08 -8.65
N GLN A 46 -13.81 -1.79 -9.01
CA GLN A 46 -12.63 -1.27 -9.71
C GLN A 46 -11.89 -0.32 -8.77
N LEU A 47 -10.62 -0.62 -8.52
CA LEU A 47 -9.71 0.30 -7.84
C LEU A 47 -8.77 0.85 -8.89
N SER A 48 -8.78 2.18 -9.05
CA SER A 48 -7.84 2.85 -9.94
C SER A 48 -6.75 3.48 -9.08
N ILE A 49 -5.50 3.12 -9.32
CA ILE A 49 -4.34 3.69 -8.63
C ILE A 49 -3.63 4.60 -9.61
N GLU A 50 -3.72 5.91 -9.39
CA GLU A 50 -2.95 6.91 -10.11
C GLU A 50 -1.58 7.05 -9.45
N VAL A 51 -0.54 6.52 -10.10
CA VAL A 51 0.84 6.59 -9.65
C VAL A 51 1.47 7.87 -10.17
N SER A 52 2.13 8.64 -9.31
CA SER A 52 2.88 9.81 -9.73
C SER A 52 4.32 9.80 -9.25
N GLY A 53 5.24 10.12 -10.15
CA GLY A 53 6.63 10.44 -9.82
C GLY A 53 6.90 11.95 -9.71
N ASP A 54 5.89 12.81 -9.86
CA ASP A 54 6.08 14.26 -9.76
C ASP A 54 6.20 14.70 -8.28
N PRO A 55 7.30 15.37 -7.89
CA PRO A 55 7.49 15.89 -6.53
C PRO A 55 6.38 16.83 -6.05
N ALA A 56 5.67 17.51 -6.95
CA ALA A 56 4.57 18.42 -6.59
C ALA A 56 3.43 17.70 -5.84
N HIS A 57 3.32 16.39 -6.04
CA HIS A 57 2.30 15.55 -5.44
C HIS A 57 2.86 14.63 -4.33
N ALA A 58 4.07 14.91 -3.80
CA ALA A 58 4.77 14.06 -2.84
C ALA A 58 3.89 13.64 -1.65
N ASN A 59 2.96 14.47 -1.20
CA ASN A 59 2.15 14.20 0.01
C ASN A 59 0.64 14.44 -0.23
N GLU A 60 0.17 14.26 -1.47
CA GLU A 60 -1.26 14.33 -1.75
C GLU A 60 -1.98 13.06 -1.31
N ASN A 61 -2.90 13.21 -0.36
CA ASN A 61 -3.81 12.16 0.04
C ASN A 61 -5.15 12.36 -0.67
N ALA A 62 -5.44 11.52 -1.67
CA ALA A 62 -6.72 11.51 -2.35
C ALA A 62 -7.18 10.05 -2.52
N SER A 63 -8.19 9.67 -1.75
CA SER A 63 -9.03 8.50 -2.01
C SER A 63 -10.47 8.98 -2.22
N ASP A 64 -11.04 8.77 -3.41
CA ASP A 64 -12.44 9.11 -3.70
C ASP A 64 -13.04 8.04 -4.62
N ASP A 65 -14.19 7.47 -4.21
CA ASP A 65 -15.01 6.54 -4.99
C ASP A 65 -14.20 5.48 -5.79
N GLY A 66 -13.27 4.79 -5.13
CA GLY A 66 -12.44 3.73 -5.74
C GLY A 66 -11.26 4.24 -6.59
N LYS A 67 -10.97 5.53 -6.58
CA LYS A 67 -9.72 6.11 -7.11
C LYS A 67 -8.79 6.45 -5.96
N ILE A 68 -7.55 6.01 -6.10
CA ILE A 68 -6.46 6.20 -5.16
C ILE A 68 -5.36 6.95 -5.88
N PHE A 69 -4.84 8.00 -5.25
CA PHE A 69 -3.61 8.64 -5.66
C PHE A 69 -2.44 8.12 -4.84
N TRP A 70 -1.34 7.74 -5.51
CA TRP A 70 -0.12 7.27 -4.86
C TRP A 70 1.12 7.97 -5.42
N SER A 71 1.84 8.65 -4.53
CA SER A 71 3.09 9.33 -4.87
C SER A 71 4.32 8.48 -4.54
N LEU A 72 5.22 8.37 -5.52
CA LEU A 72 6.49 7.66 -5.35
C LEU A 72 7.54 8.46 -4.57
N ARG A 73 7.33 9.77 -4.42
CA ARG A 73 8.27 10.71 -3.81
C ARG A 73 7.84 11.17 -2.42
N SER A 74 6.90 10.48 -1.81
CA SER A 74 6.41 10.84 -0.48
C SER A 74 7.49 10.69 0.58
N ASP A 75 7.68 11.75 1.35
CA ASP A 75 8.60 11.83 2.48
C ASP A 75 7.88 11.86 3.83
N ALA A 76 6.56 12.03 3.83
CA ALA A 76 5.71 11.98 5.00
C ALA A 76 4.83 10.72 4.99
N LEU A 77 4.57 10.14 6.17
CA LEU A 77 3.58 9.08 6.30
C LEU A 77 2.17 9.71 6.37
N TYR A 78 1.20 9.10 5.70
CA TYR A 78 -0.20 9.53 5.85
C TYR A 78 -0.84 9.05 7.15
N SER A 79 -0.30 7.96 7.70
CA SER A 79 -0.73 7.40 8.98
C SER A 79 0.21 7.86 10.09
N ASP A 80 -0.03 9.07 10.60
CA ASP A 80 0.67 9.59 11.79
C ASP A 80 0.22 8.88 13.08
N GLU A 81 -0.80 8.02 13.02
CA GLU A 81 -1.42 7.35 14.18
C GLU A 81 -0.90 5.91 14.39
N ALA A 82 -0.28 5.29 13.38
CA ALA A 82 0.21 3.91 13.47
C ALA A 82 1.63 3.84 14.07
N SER A 83 1.71 3.56 15.37
CA SER A 83 2.99 3.47 16.11
C SER A 83 3.98 2.45 15.53
N ASP A 84 3.48 1.35 14.95
CA ASP A 84 4.34 0.31 14.38
C ASP A 84 4.86 0.70 12.99
N VAL A 85 4.08 1.47 12.22
CA VAL A 85 4.51 2.04 10.92
C VAL A 85 5.68 3.00 11.12
N SER A 86 5.57 3.87 12.12
CA SER A 86 6.66 4.78 12.52
C SER A 86 7.90 3.99 12.95
N SER A 87 7.71 2.94 13.77
CA SER A 87 8.81 2.08 14.24
C SER A 87 9.50 1.32 13.10
N LEU A 88 8.74 0.86 12.10
CA LEU A 88 9.28 0.21 10.90
C LEU A 88 10.11 1.20 10.06
N LEU A 89 9.58 2.40 9.82
CA LEU A 89 10.28 3.44 9.07
C LEU A 89 11.57 3.90 9.78
N ASP A 90 11.56 3.96 11.11
CA ASP A 90 12.73 4.32 11.90
C ASP A 90 13.88 3.33 11.75
N LYS A 91 13.56 2.03 11.66
CA LYS A 91 14.54 0.95 11.45
C LYS A 91 15.02 0.84 10.01
N ALA A 92 14.33 1.45 9.05
CA ALA A 92 14.73 1.40 7.65
C ALA A 92 16.09 2.11 7.44
N PRO A 93 16.99 1.57 6.59
CA PRO A 93 18.22 2.25 6.22
C PRO A 93 17.95 3.65 5.68
N ALA A 94 18.77 4.65 6.06
CA ALA A 94 18.54 6.05 5.71
C ALA A 94 18.35 6.29 4.21
N GLU A 95 19.13 5.59 3.38
CA GLU A 95 19.08 5.66 1.91
C GLU A 95 17.76 5.12 1.34
N ARG A 96 17.06 4.25 2.09
CA ARG A 96 15.82 3.58 1.68
C ARG A 96 14.56 4.18 2.32
N LYS A 97 14.71 5.03 3.33
CA LYS A 97 13.56 5.61 4.06
C LYS A 97 12.50 6.22 3.15
N PRO A 98 12.85 7.03 2.12
CA PRO A 98 11.83 7.59 1.23
C PRO A 98 11.06 6.50 0.46
N TYR A 99 11.74 5.43 0.08
CA TYR A 99 11.13 4.30 -0.63
C TYR A 99 10.19 3.56 0.30
N ILE A 100 10.63 3.21 1.50
CA ILE A 100 9.79 2.55 2.51
C ILE A 100 8.58 3.41 2.88
N ALA A 101 8.76 4.72 3.08
CA ALA A 101 7.66 5.65 3.33
C ALA A 101 6.61 5.61 2.20
N SER A 102 7.05 5.66 0.94
CA SER A 102 6.14 5.53 -0.20
C SER A 102 5.39 4.18 -0.23
N HIS A 103 6.05 3.07 0.12
CA HIS A 103 5.39 1.76 0.20
C HIS A 103 4.36 1.71 1.34
N LEU A 104 4.67 2.31 2.49
CA LEU A 104 3.75 2.40 3.63
C LEU A 104 2.57 3.32 3.33
N ASN A 105 2.76 4.35 2.51
CA ASN A 105 1.64 5.16 2.02
C ASN A 105 0.77 4.39 1.03
N LEU A 106 1.34 3.52 0.18
CA LEU A 106 0.50 2.61 -0.62
C LEU A 106 -0.30 1.67 0.28
N LEU A 107 0.31 1.10 1.32
CA LEU A 107 -0.38 0.30 2.32
C LEU A 107 -1.53 1.06 2.96
N HIS A 108 -1.31 2.31 3.39
CA HIS A 108 -2.35 3.15 3.97
C HIS A 108 -3.57 3.26 3.04
N VAL A 109 -3.35 3.60 1.77
CA VAL A 109 -4.50 3.77 0.87
C VAL A 109 -5.17 2.43 0.51
N LEU A 110 -4.41 1.33 0.41
CA LEU A 110 -5.01 -0.01 0.27
C LEU A 110 -5.82 -0.40 1.51
N ALA A 111 -5.35 -0.07 2.71
CA ALA A 111 -6.02 -0.33 3.97
C ALA A 111 -7.33 0.47 4.08
N LEU A 112 -7.33 1.74 3.69
CA LEU A 112 -8.53 2.56 3.56
C LEU A 112 -9.53 1.97 2.56
N ALA A 113 -9.05 1.46 1.41
CA ALA A 113 -9.93 0.80 0.45
C ALA A 113 -10.57 -0.45 1.05
N CYS A 114 -9.80 -1.28 1.77
CA CYS A 114 -10.35 -2.44 2.47
C CYS A 114 -11.40 -2.03 3.52
N GLU A 115 -11.15 -0.98 4.30
CA GLU A 115 -12.10 -0.46 5.30
C GLU A 115 -13.40 0.01 4.64
N GLN A 116 -13.33 0.83 3.58
CA GLN A 116 -14.48 1.32 2.83
C GLN A 116 -15.29 0.17 2.20
N LEU A 117 -14.57 -0.82 1.67
CA LEU A 117 -15.16 -1.97 1.00
C LEU A 117 -15.59 -3.07 1.96
N ASN A 118 -15.31 -2.95 3.26
CA ASN A 118 -15.62 -3.97 4.26
C ASN A 118 -17.10 -4.35 4.27
N ASN A 119 -17.99 -3.36 4.09
CA ASN A 119 -19.44 -3.56 4.02
C ASN A 119 -19.89 -4.24 2.71
N HIS A 120 -19.03 -4.29 1.69
CA HIS A 120 -19.35 -4.79 0.35
C HIS A 120 -18.68 -6.14 0.04
N LEU A 121 -17.48 -6.38 0.55
CA LEU A 121 -16.61 -7.47 0.08
C LEU A 121 -16.34 -8.57 1.11
N ASN A 122 -17.03 -8.52 2.26
CA ASN A 122 -16.96 -9.48 3.37
C ASN A 122 -15.59 -10.18 3.45
N PHE A 123 -14.59 -9.48 3.98
CA PHE A 123 -13.22 -9.99 4.16
C PHE A 123 -13.11 -11.08 5.25
N ARG A 124 -14.24 -11.63 5.70
CA ARG A 124 -14.36 -12.68 6.70
C ARG A 124 -14.31 -14.03 6.00
N ASP A 125 -13.16 -14.68 6.07
CA ASP A 125 -13.01 -16.09 5.76
C ASP A 125 -13.00 -16.87 7.08
N ALA A 126 -13.83 -17.91 7.20
CA ALA A 126 -13.95 -18.69 8.43
C ALA A 126 -12.64 -19.40 8.84
N ASP A 127 -11.70 -19.51 7.89
CA ASP A 127 -10.35 -20.06 8.09
C ASP A 127 -9.26 -18.96 8.12
N ALA A 128 -9.61 -17.67 8.23
CA ALA A 128 -8.63 -16.60 8.29
C ALA A 128 -7.75 -16.72 9.54
N THR A 129 -6.44 -16.64 9.35
CA THR A 129 -5.44 -16.66 10.44
C THR A 129 -5.58 -15.47 11.41
N TRP A 130 -6.40 -14.46 11.08
CA TRP A 130 -6.59 -13.23 11.85
C TRP A 130 -8.02 -13.12 12.38
N PRO A 131 -8.31 -13.65 13.59
CA PRO A 131 -9.65 -13.65 14.17
C PRO A 131 -10.25 -12.25 14.37
N TRP A 132 -9.42 -11.22 14.46
CA TRP A 132 -9.88 -9.83 14.61
C TRP A 132 -10.46 -9.25 13.31
N LEU A 133 -10.21 -9.85 12.13
CA LEU A 133 -10.94 -9.51 10.90
C LEU A 133 -12.45 -9.82 11.03
N ASP A 134 -12.80 -10.75 11.93
CA ASP A 134 -14.18 -11.11 12.27
C ASP A 134 -14.79 -10.19 13.33
N GLU A 135 -13.95 -9.48 14.10
CA GLU A 135 -14.39 -8.50 15.10
C GLU A 135 -14.74 -7.16 14.45
N THR A 136 -15.55 -6.36 15.13
CA THR A 136 -16.37 -5.27 14.57
C THR A 136 -15.57 -4.20 13.82
N THR A 137 -15.80 -4.09 12.51
CA THR A 137 -15.30 -3.09 11.56
C THR A 137 -13.78 -3.13 11.32
N LEU A 138 -13.41 -3.43 10.08
CA LEU A 138 -12.03 -3.38 9.61
C LEU A 138 -11.51 -1.93 9.67
N SER A 139 -10.42 -1.68 10.39
CA SER A 139 -9.78 -0.35 10.48
C SER A 139 -8.48 -0.32 9.70
N ALA A 140 -8.27 0.74 8.91
CA ALA A 140 -7.03 0.97 8.19
C ALA A 140 -5.81 1.01 9.13
N SER A 141 -5.94 1.70 10.27
CA SER A 141 -4.87 1.81 11.26
C SER A 141 -4.51 0.47 11.91
N ASP A 142 -5.48 -0.42 12.15
CA ASP A 142 -5.20 -1.76 12.69
C ASP A 142 -4.48 -2.63 11.66
N ILE A 143 -4.89 -2.58 10.39
CA ILE A 143 -4.22 -3.25 9.28
C ILE A 143 -2.77 -2.76 9.17
N GLU A 144 -2.57 -1.45 9.14
CA GLU A 144 -1.26 -0.84 9.01
C GLU A 144 -0.31 -1.24 10.13
N ASN A 145 -0.76 -1.17 11.39
CA ASN A 145 0.06 -1.58 12.53
C ASN A 145 0.43 -3.06 12.45
N PHE A 146 -0.53 -3.92 12.11
CA PHE A 146 -0.29 -5.35 12.03
C PHE A 146 0.68 -5.71 10.88
N VAL A 147 0.45 -5.16 9.69
CA VAL A 147 1.34 -5.33 8.54
C VAL A 147 2.74 -4.81 8.86
N ALA A 148 2.85 -3.64 9.47
CA ALA A 148 4.14 -3.08 9.84
C ALA A 148 4.89 -3.99 10.82
N ARG A 149 4.21 -4.57 11.82
CA ARG A 149 4.81 -5.55 12.74
C ARG A 149 5.32 -6.79 12.01
N GLU A 150 4.55 -7.34 11.08
CA GLU A 150 4.99 -8.51 10.30
C GLU A 150 6.19 -8.20 9.41
N LEU A 151 6.27 -6.98 8.88
CA LEU A 151 7.38 -6.55 8.02
C LEU A 151 8.66 -6.23 8.79
N LEU A 152 8.62 -5.99 10.11
CA LEU A 152 9.81 -5.67 10.92
C LEU A 152 10.89 -6.77 10.85
N ASP A 153 10.47 -8.02 10.69
CA ASP A 153 11.37 -9.18 10.64
C ASP A 153 11.71 -9.61 9.19
N GLN A 154 11.21 -8.87 8.19
CA GLN A 154 11.37 -9.20 6.78
C GLN A 154 12.56 -8.49 6.13
N SER A 155 12.92 -8.96 4.93
CA SER A 155 13.98 -8.33 4.15
C SER A 155 13.47 -7.04 3.50
N TRP A 156 14.29 -5.99 3.58
CA TRP A 156 14.04 -4.74 2.87
C TRP A 156 14.01 -4.96 1.34
N PRO A 157 13.18 -4.20 0.60
CA PRO A 157 13.09 -4.31 -0.86
C PRO A 157 14.43 -3.95 -1.51
N ALA A 158 14.69 -4.53 -2.69
CA ALA A 158 15.89 -4.25 -3.46
C ALA A 158 15.76 -2.89 -4.19
N ASP A 159 16.76 -2.01 -4.04
CA ASP A 159 16.72 -0.60 -4.50
C ASP A 159 16.63 -0.41 -6.03
N GLN A 160 16.91 -1.46 -6.83
CA GLN A 160 17.22 -1.30 -8.25
C GLN A 160 16.04 -0.82 -9.11
N ASN A 161 14.81 -1.17 -8.75
CA ASN A 161 13.64 -0.78 -9.54
C ASN A 161 13.20 0.66 -9.26
N TRP A 162 13.44 1.15 -8.05
CA TRP A 162 12.91 2.45 -7.63
C TRP A 162 13.70 3.62 -8.21
N ASP A 163 15.04 3.50 -8.18
CA ASP A 163 15.93 4.46 -8.84
C ASP A 163 15.65 4.58 -10.33
N ARG A 164 15.27 3.47 -10.98
CA ARG A 164 14.88 3.46 -12.39
C ARG A 164 13.57 4.22 -12.59
N VAL A 165 12.55 3.92 -11.79
CA VAL A 165 11.24 4.57 -11.92
C VAL A 165 11.32 6.08 -11.66
N LEU A 166 12.11 6.52 -10.67
CA LEU A 166 12.26 7.94 -10.32
C LEU A 166 13.22 8.73 -11.24
N LYS A 167 14.04 8.07 -12.06
CA LYS A 167 14.88 8.75 -13.06
C LYS A 167 14.12 9.07 -14.34
N ASP A 168 13.08 8.30 -14.64
CA ASP A 168 12.24 8.45 -15.83
C ASP A 168 10.95 9.26 -15.57
N SER A 169 10.79 9.81 -14.35
CA SER A 169 9.64 10.59 -13.87
C SER A 169 9.83 12.10 -13.98
#